data_AF-A0A3S4F7T3-F1
#
_entry.id   AF-A0A3S4F7T3-F1
#
_cell.length_a   1.000
_cell.length_b   1.000
_cell.length_c   1.000
_cell.angle_alpha   90.00
_cell.angle_beta   90.00
_cell.angle_gamma   90.00
#
_symmetry.space_group_name_H-M   'P 1'
#
loop_
_entity.id
_entity.type
_entity.pdbx_description
1 polymer ?
#
loop_
_entity_poly.entity_id
_entity_poly.type
_entity_poly.pdbx_seq_one_letter_code
_entity_poly.pdbx_strand_id
1 'polypeptide(L)' 'MILDTIAVRKALDNALAIAESRHGRLIDKPDLKSAMDYWHNQAARIDLTGAYSPHSLRYAWAQDAISHYLAQVYGQI' A
#
# COMPACT_ATOMS: atom_id res chain seq x y z
N MET A 1 9.35 -10.06 10.18
CA MET A 1 8.26 -9.09 9.91
C MET A 1 7.18 -9.30 10.97
N ILE A 2 7.03 -8.37 11.92
CA ILE A 2 5.87 -8.39 12.81
C ILE A 2 4.89 -7.37 12.23
N LEU A 3 3.98 -7.85 11.37
CA LEU A 3 2.76 -7.11 11.06
C LEU A 3 1.91 -7.19 12.32
N ASP A 4 1.66 -6.05 12.97
CA ASP A 4 0.55 -5.97 13.92
C ASP A 4 -0.74 -6.23 13.13
N THR A 5 -1.24 -7.45 13.23
CA THR A 5 -2.40 -7.93 12.47
C THR A 5 -3.66 -7.15 12.81
N ILE A 6 -3.76 -6.63 14.04
CA ILE A 6 -4.88 -5.79 14.48
C ILE A 6 -4.78 -4.42 13.79
N ALA A 7 -3.62 -3.79 13.80
CA ALA A 7 -3.41 -2.50 13.15
C ALA A 7 -3.66 -2.60 11.63
N VAL A 8 -3.19 -3.67 11.00
CA VAL A 8 -3.38 -3.92 9.55
C VAL A 8 -4.86 -4.13 9.23
N ARG A 9 -5.56 -4.95 10.02
CA ARG A 9 -7.00 -5.16 9.83
C ARG A 9 -7.78 -3.86 9.96
N LYS A 10 -7.46 -3.04 10.97
CA LYS A 10 -8.09 -1.74 11.17
C LYS A 10 -7.85 -0.78 10.00
N ALA A 11 -6.62 -0.77 9.46
CA ALA A 11 -6.30 0.03 8.28
C ALA A 11 -7.09 -0.42 7.04
N LEU A 12 -7.25 -1.74 6.85
CA LEU A 12 -8.03 -2.31 5.75
C LEU A 12 -9.52 -2.00 5.87
N ASP A 13 -10.12 -2.23 7.04
CA ASP A 13 -11.54 -1.98 7.29
C ASP A 13 -11.88 -0.50 7.04
N ASN A 14 -11.02 0.44 7.47
CA ASN A 14 -11.17 1.86 7.19
C ASN A 14 -11.05 2.19 5.69
N ALA A 15 -10.09 1.58 4.99
CA ALA A 15 -9.90 1.80 3.56
C ALA A 15 -11.13 1.33 2.75
N LEU A 16 -11.69 0.18 3.10
CA LEU A 16 -12.91 -0.36 2.48
C LEU A 16 -14.10 0.57 2.68
N ALA A 17 -14.36 1.02 3.92
CA ALA A 17 -15.45 1.94 4.21
C ALA A 17 -15.33 3.26 3.43
N ILE A 18 -14.11 3.80 3.30
CA ILE A 18 -13.85 5.00 2.49
C ILE A 18 -14.13 4.72 1.02
N ALA A 19 -13.66 3.60 0.49
CA ALA A 19 -13.86 3.25 -0.93
C ALA A 19 -15.34 3.07 -1.26
N GLU A 20 -16.12 2.40 -0.41
CA GLU A 20 -17.57 2.25 -0.55
C GLU A 20 -18.27 3.61 -0.67
N SER A 21 -17.87 4.57 0.17
CA SER A 21 -18.42 5.94 0.13
C SER A 21 -18.04 6.74 -1.12
N ARG A 22 -17.05 6.27 -1.89
CA ARG A 22 -16.41 6.96 -3.03
C ARG A 22 -16.50 6.15 -4.32
N HIS A 23 -17.57 5.37 -4.49
CA HIS A 23 -17.81 4.57 -5.69
C HIS A 23 -16.63 3.61 -6.00
N GLY A 24 -16.10 2.97 -4.97
CA GLY A 24 -14.98 2.03 -5.06
C GLY A 24 -13.59 2.67 -5.10
N ARG A 25 -13.46 3.99 -4.92
CA ARG A 25 -12.15 4.70 -5.00
C ARG A 25 -11.63 5.10 -3.62
N LEU A 26 -10.37 4.77 -3.32
CA LEU A 26 -9.72 5.30 -2.11
C LEU A 26 -9.45 6.80 -2.21
N ILE A 27 -9.08 7.28 -3.40
CA ILE A 27 -8.85 8.69 -3.69
C ILE A 27 -9.88 9.12 -4.72
N ASP A 28 -10.81 9.97 -4.30
CA ASP A 28 -11.86 10.49 -5.18
C ASP A 28 -11.40 11.80 -5.82
N LYS A 29 -10.85 11.65 -7.02
CA LYS A 29 -10.35 12.75 -7.85
C LYS A 29 -10.88 12.58 -9.28
N PRO A 30 -11.06 13.69 -10.01
CA PRO A 30 -11.72 13.66 -11.33
C PRO A 30 -10.94 12.88 -12.39
N ASP A 31 -9.62 12.75 -12.23
CA ASP A 31 -8.76 12.06 -13.18
C ASP A 31 -7.61 11.34 -12.47
N LEU A 32 -6.95 10.42 -13.19
CA LEU A 32 -5.87 9.62 -12.65
C LEU A 32 -4.66 10.47 -12.21
N LYS A 33 -4.33 11.52 -12.97
CA LYS A 33 -3.16 12.34 -12.68
C LYS A 33 -3.35 13.12 -11.37
N SER A 34 -4.51 13.72 -11.17
CA SER A 34 -4.84 14.40 -9.92
C SER A 34 -4.95 13.45 -8.71
N ALA A 35 -5.37 12.20 -8.92
CA ALA A 35 -5.33 11.16 -7.88
C ALA A 35 -3.90 10.78 -7.49
N MET A 36 -3.02 10.57 -8.48
CA MET A 36 -1.61 10.25 -8.26
C MET A 36 -0.87 11.39 -7.55
N ASP A 37 -1.11 12.64 -7.97
CA ASP A 37 -0.47 13.80 -7.36
C ASP A 37 -0.96 14.01 -5.92
N TYR A 38 -2.25 13.78 -5.65
CA TYR A 38 -2.77 13.79 -4.29
C TYR A 38 -2.06 12.74 -3.41
N TRP A 39 -1.92 11.51 -3.89
CA TRP A 39 -1.22 10.45 -3.15
C TRP A 39 0.24 10.81 -2.87
N HIS A 40 0.99 11.24 -3.89
CA HIS A 40 2.39 11.65 -3.72
C HIS A 40 2.53 12.77 -2.70
N ASN A 41 1.65 13.78 -2.74
CA ASN A 41 1.67 14.88 -1.79
C ASN A 41 1.35 14.41 -0.36
N GLN A 42 0.39 13.50 -0.18
CA GLN A 42 0.12 12.95 1.16
C GLN A 42 1.31 12.14 1.68
N ALA A 43 1.94 11.32 0.85
CA ALA A 43 3.12 10.55 1.21
C ALA A 43 4.29 11.47 1.61
N ALA A 44 4.55 12.52 0.82
CA ALA A 44 5.59 13.50 1.14
C ALA A 44 5.33 14.22 2.48
N ARG A 45 4.06 14.53 2.80
CA ARG A 45 3.68 15.17 4.08
C ARG A 45 3.93 14.33 5.33
N ILE A 46 4.07 13.02 5.17
CA ILE A 46 4.41 12.08 6.25
C ILE A 46 5.83 11.54 6.10
N ASP A 47 6.69 12.28 5.40
CA ASP A 47 8.11 11.99 5.17
C ASP A 47 8.41 10.67 4.45
N LEU A 48 7.42 10.10 3.74
CA LEU A 48 7.62 8.97 2.83
C LEU A 48 8.28 9.46 1.53
N THR A 49 9.57 9.78 1.62
CA THR A 49 10.40 10.31 0.54
C THR A 49 11.67 9.46 0.37
N GLY A 50 12.42 9.70 -0.71
CA GLY A 50 13.65 8.95 -1.02
C GLY A 50 13.41 7.43 -1.08
N ALA A 51 14.17 6.67 -0.30
CA ALA A 51 14.05 5.20 -0.21
C ALA A 51 12.69 4.72 0.33
N TYR A 52 11.96 5.58 1.05
CA TYR A 52 10.63 5.29 1.59
C TYR A 52 9.51 5.90 0.75
N SER A 53 9.83 6.39 -0.45
CA SER A 53 8.81 6.87 -1.39
C SER A 53 7.82 5.76 -1.76
N PRO A 54 6.57 6.09 -2.11
CA PRO A 54 5.55 5.09 -2.45
C PRO A 54 5.98 4.10 -3.54
N HIS A 55 6.78 4.56 -4.51
CA HIS A 55 7.30 3.70 -5.57
C HIS A 55 8.27 2.64 -5.02
N SER A 56 9.19 3.06 -4.15
CA SER A 56 10.16 2.17 -3.50
C SER A 56 9.48 1.19 -2.55
N LEU A 57 8.48 1.66 -1.78
CA LEU A 57 7.64 0.82 -0.91
C LEU A 57 6.90 -0.28 -1.70
N ARG A 58 6.36 0.06 -2.88
CA ARG A 58 5.69 -0.92 -3.74
C ARG A 58 6.65 -2.01 -4.20
N TYR A 59 7.88 -1.64 -4.57
CA TYR A 59 8.89 -2.62 -4.97
C TYR A 59 9.36 -3.47 -3.79
N ALA A 60 9.61 -2.87 -2.63
CA ALA A 60 9.99 -3.61 -1.43
C ALA A 60 8.91 -4.64 -1.07
N TRP A 61 7.64 -4.23 -1.04
CA TRP A 61 6.53 -5.16 -0.77
C TRP A 61 6.43 -6.27 -1.82
N ALA A 62 6.55 -5.94 -3.11
CA ALA A 62 6.47 -6.94 -4.17
C ALA A 62 7.65 -7.93 -4.09
N GLN A 63 8.86 -7.45 -3.80
CA GLN A 63 10.03 -8.30 -3.59
C GLN A 63 9.82 -9.22 -2.37
N ASP A 64 9.38 -8.67 -1.23
CA ASP A 64 9.09 -9.45 -0.03
C ASP A 64 8.02 -10.52 -0.28
N ALA A 65 6.94 -10.17 -1.01
CA ALA A 65 5.88 -11.11 -1.37
C ALA A 65 6.39 -12.23 -2.30
N ILE A 66 7.23 -11.89 -3.30
CA ILE A 66 7.87 -12.87 -4.18
C ILE A 66 8.80 -13.78 -3.38
N SER A 67 9.67 -13.21 -2.53
CA SER A 67 10.59 -13.97 -1.68
C SER A 67 9.84 -14.91 -0.73
N HIS A 68 8.75 -14.46 -0.13
CA HIS A 68 7.89 -15.29 0.71
C HIS A 68 7.28 -16.45 -0.08
N TYR A 69 6.74 -16.20 -1.28
CA TYR A 69 6.19 -17.25 -2.14
C TYR A 69 7.26 -18.26 -2.58
N LEU A 70 8.43 -17.79 -3.00
CA LEU A 70 9.57 -18.65 -3.34
C LEU A 70 9.99 -19.50 -2.14
N ALA A 71 10.06 -18.93 -0.93
CA ALA A 71 10.37 -19.68 0.28
C ALA A 71 9.31 -20.76 0.61
N GLN A 72 8.03 -20.52 0.33
CA GLN A 72 6.98 -21.52 0.50
C GLN A 72 7.08 -22.66 -0.51
N VAL A 73 7.39 -22.36 -1.77
CA VAL A 73 7.47 -23.35 -2.86
C VAL A 73 8.78 -24.16 -2.80
N TYR A 74 9.90 -23.51 -2.48
CA TYR A 74 11.23 -24.12 -2.48
C TYR A 74 11.74 -24.51 -1.08
N GLY A 75 11.07 -24.09 0.00
CA GLY A 75 11.38 -24.50 1.37
C GLY A 75 10.71 -25.79 1.82
N GLN A 76 10.01 -26.50 0.91
CA GLN A 76 9.38 -27.81 1.14
C GLN A 76 10.10 -28.97 0.44
N ILE A 77 11.34 -28.77 -0.06
CA ILE A 77 12.20 -29.82 -0.63
C ILE A 77 13.41 -30.02 0.27
#